data_AF-A0A7C2I2K8-F1
#
_entry.id   AF-A0A7C2I2K8-F1
#
_cell.length_a   1.000
_cell.length_b   1.000
_cell.length_c   1.000
_cell.angle_alpha   90.00
_cell.angle_beta   90.00
_cell.angle_gamma   90.00
#
_symmetry.space_group_name_H-M   'P 1'
#
loop_
_entity.id
_entity.type
_entity.pdbx_description
1 polymer ?
#
loop_
_entity_poly.entity_id
_entity_poly.type
_entity_poly.pdbx_seq_one_letter_code
_entity_poly.pdbx_strand_id
1 'polypeptide(L)'
;MRRTGTAVLPLHGGRAPRWLCARMVRLARAVVEAMVEEVDPAGVLRRLADPFWFQAFGCLLGFDWHSSGVTTTVCGALKEGLRGTEGALGLLVAGGKGAASRRTPQELTAYGERLGLDPGPLIYASRMAAKVDNNALQDGYQLYHHTFFVTRDGSWTVVQQGMRPDDQTARRYHWLGEAVESFVCEPHAAICCDYTGLALNLVAAESAAARAAIIWRTPSAGPALGDPNGCRPSAACTRWGRPRGALCAW
;
A
#
# COMPACT_ATOMS: atom_id res chain seq x y z
N MET A 1 19.09 22.15 2.64
CA MET A 1 19.72 20.84 2.34
C MET A 1 20.14 20.81 0.88
N ARG A 2 21.37 20.38 0.56
CA ARG A 2 21.79 20.15 -0.84
C ARG A 2 21.17 18.83 -1.31
N ARG A 3 20.61 18.82 -2.52
CA ARG A 3 20.08 17.62 -3.19
C ARG A 3 21.25 16.64 -3.42
N THR A 4 21.29 15.51 -2.71
CA THR A 4 22.39 14.53 -2.78
C THR A 4 22.16 13.39 -3.78
N GLY A 5 20.99 13.36 -4.43
CA GLY A 5 20.68 12.42 -5.51
C GLY A 5 19.24 12.53 -5.98
N THR A 6 18.96 12.00 -7.16
CA THR A 6 17.63 11.75 -7.69
C THR A 6 17.51 10.26 -7.97
N ALA A 7 16.58 9.58 -7.30
CA ALA A 7 16.21 8.23 -7.71
C ALA A 7 15.22 8.32 -8.87
N VAL A 8 15.34 7.41 -9.84
CA VAL A 8 14.37 7.25 -10.93
C VAL A 8 13.89 5.81 -10.93
N LEU A 9 12.59 5.56 -11.05
CA LEU A 9 11.92 4.27 -11.13
C LEU A 9 11.16 4.14 -12.47
N PRO A 10 11.87 4.10 -13.62
CA PRO A 10 11.25 3.93 -14.92
C PRO A 10 10.50 2.59 -15.05
N LEU A 11 9.42 2.60 -15.83
CA LEU A 11 8.67 1.40 -16.15
C LEU A 11 9.49 0.51 -17.09
N HIS A 12 10.00 -0.60 -16.57
CA HIS A 12 10.73 -1.58 -17.37
C HIS A 12 9.78 -2.63 -17.96
N GLY A 13 9.93 -2.89 -19.26
CA GLY A 13 9.30 -4.00 -19.95
C GLY A 13 10.01 -5.34 -19.70
N GLY A 14 9.33 -6.45 -20.02
CA GLY A 14 9.91 -7.80 -19.96
C GLY A 14 9.59 -8.59 -18.70
N ARG A 15 10.17 -9.79 -18.60
CA ARG A 15 9.96 -10.72 -17.48
C ARG A 15 11.30 -11.17 -16.93
N ALA A 16 11.41 -11.17 -15.61
CA ALA A 16 12.57 -11.71 -14.93
C ALA A 16 12.83 -13.16 -15.38
N PRO A 17 14.08 -13.52 -15.75
CA PRO A 17 14.41 -14.88 -16.15
C PRO A 17 14.09 -15.89 -15.03
N ARG A 18 13.57 -17.07 -15.41
CA ARG A 18 13.16 -18.10 -14.43
C ARG A 18 14.29 -18.50 -13.48
N TRP A 19 15.52 -18.61 -13.99
CA TRP A 19 16.69 -18.97 -13.18
C TRP A 19 17.00 -17.92 -12.09
N LEU A 20 16.79 -16.64 -12.40
CA LEU A 20 16.97 -15.55 -11.45
C LEU A 20 15.89 -15.61 -10.38
N CYS A 21 14.61 -15.73 -10.79
CA CYS A 21 13.49 -15.88 -9.85
C CYS A 21 13.70 -17.06 -8.89
N ALA A 22 14.18 -18.20 -9.38
CA ALA A 22 14.45 -19.37 -8.52
C ALA A 22 15.53 -19.08 -7.46
N ARG A 23 16.56 -18.30 -7.80
CA ARG A 23 17.59 -17.87 -6.84
C ARG A 23 17.04 -16.83 -5.85
N MET A 24 16.26 -15.87 -6.33
CA MET A 24 15.60 -14.87 -5.49
C MET A 24 14.70 -15.50 -4.44
N VAL A 25 13.88 -16.48 -4.82
CA VAL A 25 12.99 -17.20 -3.91
C VAL A 25 13.78 -17.82 -2.75
N ARG A 26 14.90 -18.49 -3.05
CA ARG A 26 15.76 -19.12 -2.05
C ARG A 26 16.43 -18.10 -1.14
N LEU A 27 16.99 -17.03 -1.72
CA LEU A 27 17.68 -16.00 -0.96
C LEU A 27 16.70 -15.18 -0.10
N ALA A 28 15.54 -14.80 -0.65
CA ALA A 28 14.51 -14.07 0.07
C ALA A 28 14.02 -14.84 1.29
N ARG A 29 13.80 -16.16 1.13
CA ARG A 29 13.47 -17.03 2.25
C ARG A 29 14.55 -17.02 3.32
N ALA A 30 15.80 -17.28 2.96
CA ALA A 30 16.90 -17.34 3.93
C ALA A 30 17.10 -16.02 4.69
N VAL A 31 16.99 -14.88 3.99
CA VAL A 31 17.08 -13.56 4.63
C VAL A 31 15.91 -13.33 5.59
N VAL A 32 14.68 -13.66 5.20
CA VAL A 32 13.51 -13.48 6.08
C VAL A 32 13.57 -14.44 7.27
N GLU A 33 14.00 -15.69 7.09
CA GLU A 33 14.21 -16.64 8.20
C GLU A 33 15.18 -16.06 9.23
N ALA A 34 16.34 -15.57 8.80
CA ALA A 34 17.31 -14.91 9.68
C ALA A 34 16.74 -13.64 10.34
N MET A 35 15.97 -12.84 9.61
CA MET A 35 15.35 -11.64 10.18
C MET A 35 14.29 -11.97 11.24
N VAL A 36 13.46 -12.99 11.01
CA VAL A 36 12.46 -13.39 12.00
C VAL A 36 13.15 -13.84 13.30
N GLU A 37 14.28 -14.53 13.21
CA GLU A 37 15.07 -14.94 14.38
C GLU A 37 15.65 -13.74 15.15
N GLU A 38 16.18 -12.74 14.43
CA GLU A 38 16.84 -11.58 15.05
C GLU A 38 15.89 -10.49 15.57
N VAL A 39 14.80 -10.23 14.84
CA VAL A 39 13.97 -9.02 15.06
C VAL A 39 12.47 -9.28 15.02
N ASP A 40 12.05 -10.54 15.02
CA ASP A 40 10.65 -10.99 14.97
C ASP A 40 9.88 -10.70 13.66
N PRO A 41 8.71 -11.33 13.45
CA PRO A 41 7.91 -11.12 12.24
C PRO A 41 7.39 -9.68 12.05
N ALA A 42 7.07 -8.96 13.13
CA ALA A 42 6.63 -7.57 13.06
C ALA A 42 7.81 -6.65 12.66
N GLY A 43 9.02 -6.95 13.11
CA GLY A 43 10.25 -6.31 12.65
C GLY A 43 10.52 -6.49 11.16
N VAL A 44 10.07 -7.61 10.56
CA VAL A 44 10.07 -7.80 9.09
C VAL A 44 9.03 -6.88 8.43
N LEU A 45 7.81 -6.78 8.96
CA LEU A 45 6.77 -5.90 8.40
C LEU A 45 7.23 -4.44 8.35
N ARG A 46 7.83 -3.92 9.43
CA ARG A 46 8.37 -2.54 9.48
C ARG A 46 9.41 -2.28 8.40
N ARG A 47 10.29 -3.26 8.15
CA ARG A 47 11.33 -3.18 7.11
C ARG A 47 10.75 -3.24 5.70
N LEU A 48 9.72 -4.05 5.46
CA LEU A 48 9.02 -4.08 4.17
C LEU A 48 8.23 -2.78 3.92
N ALA A 49 7.73 -2.14 4.97
CA ALA A 49 7.09 -0.83 4.88
C ALA A 49 8.10 0.31 4.63
N ASP A 50 9.35 0.17 5.07
CA ASP A 50 10.39 1.16 4.78
C ASP A 50 10.80 1.10 3.30
N PRO A 51 10.66 2.21 2.55
CA PRO A 51 10.89 2.22 1.12
C PRO A 51 12.37 2.03 0.74
N PHE A 52 13.31 2.45 1.59
CA PHE A 52 14.74 2.34 1.33
C PHE A 52 15.24 0.93 1.60
N TRP A 53 14.81 0.33 2.72
CA TRP A 53 15.11 -1.05 3.04
C TRP A 53 14.52 -1.98 2.00
N PHE A 54 13.25 -1.79 1.61
CA PHE A 54 12.63 -2.60 0.56
C PHE A 54 13.38 -2.51 -0.77
N GLN A 55 13.83 -1.30 -1.14
CA GLN A 55 14.65 -1.10 -2.34
C GLN A 55 16.00 -1.81 -2.24
N ALA A 56 16.69 -1.67 -1.10
CA ALA A 56 17.97 -2.34 -0.84
C ALA A 56 17.84 -3.87 -0.85
N PHE A 57 16.73 -4.39 -0.30
CA PHE A 57 16.41 -5.81 -0.35
C PHE A 57 16.19 -6.29 -1.78
N GLY A 58 15.50 -5.49 -2.61
CA GLY A 58 15.41 -5.73 -4.05
C GLY A 58 16.77 -5.82 -4.72
N CYS A 59 17.69 -4.91 -4.39
CA CYS A 59 19.05 -4.93 -4.88
C CYS A 59 19.83 -6.19 -4.44
N LEU A 60 19.69 -6.58 -3.18
CA LEU A 60 20.28 -7.81 -2.64
C LEU A 60 19.80 -9.05 -3.40
N LEU A 61 18.52 -9.08 -3.80
CA LEU A 61 17.94 -10.17 -4.58
C LEU A 61 18.35 -10.14 -6.07
N GLY A 62 19.18 -9.19 -6.49
CA GLY A 62 19.75 -9.13 -7.83
C GLY A 62 18.96 -8.27 -8.82
N PHE A 63 18.12 -7.35 -8.33
CA PHE A 63 17.52 -6.29 -9.17
C PHE A 63 18.33 -5.00 -9.11
N ASP A 64 18.19 -4.16 -10.13
CA ASP A 64 18.80 -2.84 -10.12
C ASP A 64 17.92 -1.82 -9.37
N TRP A 65 18.56 -0.81 -8.78
CA TRP A 65 17.95 0.17 -7.88
C TRP A 65 16.85 1.01 -8.55
N HIS A 66 16.98 1.24 -9.86
CA HIS A 66 16.03 2.01 -10.67
C HIS A 66 14.93 1.17 -11.35
N SER A 67 14.80 -0.13 -11.05
CA SER A 67 13.81 -0.96 -11.77
C SER A 67 12.44 -0.95 -11.11
N SER A 68 11.41 -0.50 -11.85
CA SER A 68 10.00 -0.71 -11.43
C SER A 68 9.65 -2.20 -11.27
N GLY A 69 10.42 -3.11 -11.87
CA GLY A 69 10.27 -4.55 -11.72
C GLY A 69 10.48 -5.02 -10.27
N VAL A 70 11.32 -4.32 -9.50
CA VAL A 70 11.74 -4.65 -8.12
C VAL A 70 10.54 -5.03 -7.27
N THR A 71 9.53 -4.17 -7.18
CA THR A 71 8.39 -4.39 -6.29
C THR A 71 7.68 -5.70 -6.61
N THR A 72 7.39 -5.91 -7.89
CA THR A 72 6.64 -7.10 -8.30
C THR A 72 7.44 -8.40 -8.15
N THR A 73 8.76 -8.36 -8.35
CA THR A 73 9.62 -9.54 -8.27
C THR A 73 10.05 -9.86 -6.85
N VAL A 74 10.32 -8.85 -6.02
CA VAL A 74 10.57 -9.01 -4.59
C VAL A 74 9.33 -9.58 -3.90
N CYS A 75 8.15 -8.97 -4.10
CA CYS A 75 6.91 -9.49 -3.51
C CYS A 75 6.57 -10.89 -4.02
N GLY A 76 6.82 -11.17 -5.31
CA GLY A 76 6.68 -12.52 -5.87
C GLY A 76 7.65 -13.53 -5.25
N ALA A 77 8.92 -13.16 -5.08
CA ALA A 77 9.95 -14.01 -4.47
C ALA A 77 9.64 -14.29 -2.99
N LEU A 78 9.18 -13.30 -2.24
CA LEU A 78 8.73 -13.44 -0.86
C LEU A 78 7.52 -14.38 -0.77
N LYS A 79 6.49 -14.16 -1.59
CA LYS A 79 5.28 -15.01 -1.56
C LYS A 79 5.59 -16.47 -1.88
N GLU A 80 6.43 -16.72 -2.88
CA GLU A 80 6.81 -18.09 -3.24
C GLU A 80 7.82 -18.69 -2.25
N GLY A 81 8.74 -17.89 -1.72
CA GLY A 81 9.78 -18.35 -0.78
C GLY A 81 9.25 -18.72 0.59
N LEU A 82 8.23 -18.01 1.06
CA LEU A 82 7.62 -18.23 2.38
C LEU A 82 6.44 -19.23 2.35
N ARG A 83 6.10 -19.78 1.18
CA ARG A 83 5.05 -20.80 1.08
C ARG A 83 5.47 -22.06 1.83
N GLY A 84 4.62 -22.51 2.75
CA GLY A 84 4.85 -23.69 3.58
C GLY A 84 5.63 -23.41 4.87
N THR A 85 6.13 -22.18 5.07
CA THR A 85 6.86 -21.79 6.31
C THR A 85 6.05 -20.86 7.19
N GLU A 86 4.82 -20.51 6.81
CA GLU A 86 3.95 -19.56 7.54
C GLU A 86 3.70 -20.03 8.98
N GLY A 87 3.71 -21.35 9.18
CA GLY A 87 3.57 -21.98 10.49
C GLY A 87 4.74 -21.70 11.44
N ALA A 88 5.96 -21.71 10.93
CA ALA A 88 7.17 -21.53 11.72
C ALA A 88 7.53 -20.05 11.86
N LEU A 89 7.44 -19.30 10.76
CA LEU A 89 7.84 -17.89 10.72
C LEU A 89 6.74 -16.94 11.20
N GLY A 90 5.49 -17.41 11.27
CA GLY A 90 4.37 -16.55 11.65
C GLY A 90 4.12 -15.39 10.70
N LEU A 91 4.63 -15.46 9.47
CA LEU A 91 4.52 -14.44 8.43
C LEU A 91 3.83 -15.03 7.19
N LEU A 92 2.84 -14.31 6.66
CA LEU A 92 2.03 -14.71 5.52
C LEU A 92 2.05 -13.64 4.44
N VAL A 93 1.90 -14.07 3.19
CA VAL A 93 1.92 -13.18 2.03
C VAL A 93 0.73 -13.47 1.12
N ALA A 94 -0.17 -12.51 0.99
CA ALA A 94 -1.33 -12.56 0.12
C ALA A 94 -1.20 -11.56 -1.05
N GLY A 95 -1.91 -11.84 -2.14
CA GLY A 95 -1.96 -10.99 -3.33
C GLY A 95 -0.83 -11.23 -4.34
N GLY A 96 -0.42 -10.18 -5.05
CA GLY A 96 0.63 -10.22 -6.06
C GLY A 96 0.33 -9.30 -7.24
N LYS A 97 0.87 -9.63 -8.42
CA LYS A 97 0.67 -8.87 -9.66
C LYS A 97 -0.59 -9.32 -10.41
N GLY A 98 -1.30 -8.37 -11.02
CA GLY A 98 -2.41 -8.63 -11.95
C GLY A 98 -3.57 -9.38 -11.30
N ALA A 99 -3.95 -10.54 -11.83
CA ALA A 99 -5.06 -11.32 -11.27
C ALA A 99 -4.84 -11.75 -9.81
N ALA A 100 -3.58 -11.90 -9.38
CA ALA A 100 -3.26 -12.27 -8.00
C ALA A 100 -3.61 -11.16 -7.00
N SER A 101 -3.47 -9.87 -7.35
CA SER A 101 -3.84 -8.76 -6.45
C SER A 101 -5.32 -8.82 -6.05
N ARG A 102 -6.18 -9.18 -6.99
CA ARG A 102 -7.63 -9.27 -6.79
C ARG A 102 -8.06 -10.47 -5.93
N ARG A 103 -7.18 -11.45 -5.74
CA ARG A 103 -7.43 -12.63 -4.89
C ARG A 103 -7.01 -12.45 -3.44
N THR A 104 -6.43 -11.30 -3.08
CA THR A 104 -5.97 -11.03 -1.71
C THR A 104 -7.04 -11.29 -0.66
N PRO A 105 -8.31 -10.84 -0.83
CA PRO A 105 -9.35 -11.12 0.16
C PRO A 105 -9.59 -12.62 0.37
N GLN A 106 -9.64 -13.40 -0.71
CA GLN A 106 -9.86 -14.85 -0.65
C GLN A 106 -8.68 -15.58 -0.02
N GLU A 107 -7.45 -15.16 -0.33
CA GLU A 107 -6.24 -15.72 0.30
C GLU A 107 -6.20 -15.40 1.80
N LEU A 108 -6.59 -14.18 2.21
CA LEU A 108 -6.70 -13.81 3.63
C LEU A 108 -7.79 -14.61 4.35
N THR A 109 -8.96 -14.86 3.72
CA THR A 109 -9.98 -15.75 4.29
C THR A 109 -9.42 -17.16 4.52
N ALA A 110 -8.78 -17.75 3.51
CA ALA A 110 -8.20 -19.09 3.62
C ALA A 110 -7.10 -19.16 4.69
N TYR A 111 -6.33 -18.09 4.86
CA TYR A 111 -5.35 -17.99 5.95
C TYR A 111 -6.01 -17.85 7.32
N GLY A 112 -7.10 -17.09 7.42
CA GLY A 112 -7.92 -17.00 8.63
C GLY A 112 -8.41 -18.36 9.10
N GLU A 113 -8.99 -19.13 8.19
CA GLU A 113 -9.46 -20.50 8.45
C GLU A 113 -8.33 -21.44 8.88
N ARG A 114 -7.16 -21.36 8.21
CA ARG A 114 -6.03 -22.26 8.47
C ARG A 114 -5.29 -21.96 9.77
N LEU A 115 -5.23 -20.69 10.19
CA LEU A 115 -4.38 -20.23 11.30
C LEU A 115 -5.14 -19.65 12.49
N GLY A 116 -6.47 -19.60 12.44
CA GLY A 116 -7.29 -19.06 13.52
C GLY A 116 -7.23 -17.53 13.64
N LEU A 117 -6.98 -16.85 12.53
CA LEU A 117 -7.00 -15.37 12.44
C LEU A 117 -8.39 -14.90 12.00
N ASP A 118 -8.88 -13.77 12.54
CA ASP A 118 -10.07 -13.11 11.99
C ASP A 118 -9.69 -12.38 10.68
N PRO A 119 -10.19 -12.83 9.50
CA PRO A 119 -9.83 -12.20 8.24
C PRO A 119 -10.58 -10.89 7.98
N GLY A 120 -11.66 -10.59 8.72
CA GLY A 120 -12.52 -9.43 8.46
C GLY A 120 -11.77 -8.09 8.46
N PRO A 121 -11.09 -7.72 9.56
CA PRO A 121 -10.30 -6.50 9.63
C PRO A 121 -9.16 -6.44 8.60
N LEU A 122 -8.51 -7.57 8.32
CA LEU A 122 -7.40 -7.66 7.35
C LEU A 122 -7.89 -7.43 5.92
N ILE A 123 -9.03 -8.02 5.56
CA ILE A 123 -9.69 -7.82 4.26
C ILE A 123 -10.11 -6.36 4.11
N TYR A 124 -10.64 -5.74 5.16
CA TYR A 124 -10.98 -4.32 5.15
C TYR A 124 -9.73 -3.47 4.89
N ALA A 125 -8.66 -3.69 5.65
CA ALA A 125 -7.38 -2.98 5.48
C ALA A 125 -6.81 -3.13 4.07
N SER A 126 -6.77 -4.36 3.52
CA SER A 126 -6.33 -4.64 2.16
C SER A 126 -7.13 -3.86 1.12
N ARG A 127 -8.47 -3.87 1.24
CA ARG A 127 -9.36 -3.14 0.32
C ARG A 127 -9.21 -1.63 0.45
N MET A 128 -9.09 -1.11 1.67
CA MET A 128 -8.96 0.31 1.89
C MET A 128 -7.64 0.85 1.37
N ALA A 129 -6.53 0.16 1.63
CA ALA A 129 -5.23 0.52 1.08
C ALA A 129 -5.27 0.58 -0.46
N ALA A 130 -5.86 -0.42 -1.12
CA ALA A 130 -6.00 -0.41 -2.57
C ALA A 130 -6.92 0.70 -3.10
N LYS A 131 -8.04 0.98 -2.41
CA LYS A 131 -8.98 2.04 -2.79
C LYS A 131 -8.40 3.44 -2.64
N VAL A 132 -7.62 3.67 -1.58
CA VAL A 132 -6.98 4.95 -1.30
C VAL A 132 -5.95 5.25 -2.39
N ASP A 133 -5.06 4.30 -2.65
CA ASP A 133 -3.95 4.49 -3.61
C ASP A 133 -4.45 4.67 -5.04
N ASN A 134 -5.61 4.08 -5.38
CA ASN A 134 -6.19 4.16 -6.71
C ASN A 134 -7.16 5.34 -6.92
N ASN A 135 -7.81 5.86 -5.86
CA ASN A 135 -8.93 6.80 -6.02
C ASN A 135 -8.81 8.09 -5.20
N ALA A 136 -8.20 8.03 -4.01
CA ALA A 136 -8.03 9.21 -3.17
C ALA A 136 -6.81 10.04 -3.61
N LEU A 137 -5.83 9.40 -4.24
CA LEU A 137 -4.77 10.03 -5.00
C LEU A 137 -5.16 10.03 -6.48
N GLN A 138 -5.54 11.20 -7.02
CA GLN A 138 -5.94 11.33 -8.43
C GLN A 138 -4.80 11.94 -9.23
N ASP A 139 -3.90 11.07 -9.66
CA ASP A 139 -2.61 11.37 -10.28
C ASP A 139 -2.37 10.58 -11.60
N GLY A 140 -3.37 9.79 -11.99
CA GLY A 140 -3.37 8.93 -13.17
C GLY A 140 -2.66 7.58 -13.00
N TYR A 141 -2.19 7.21 -11.81
CA TYR A 141 -1.60 5.88 -11.58
C TYR A 141 -2.68 4.84 -11.32
N GLN A 142 -2.66 3.74 -12.08
CA GLN A 142 -3.56 2.61 -11.87
C GLN A 142 -2.82 1.46 -11.20
N LEU A 143 -3.39 0.94 -10.09
CA LEU A 143 -2.81 -0.19 -9.38
C LEU A 143 -2.83 -1.46 -10.24
N TYR A 144 -1.67 -2.11 -10.33
CA TYR A 144 -1.53 -3.40 -11.01
C TYR A 144 -0.85 -4.46 -10.13
N HIS A 145 -0.37 -4.07 -8.96
CA HIS A 145 0.26 -4.94 -7.98
C HIS A 145 -0.17 -4.54 -6.57
N HIS A 146 -0.55 -5.53 -5.78
CA HIS A 146 -0.93 -5.38 -4.38
C HIS A 146 -0.46 -6.62 -3.64
N THR A 147 0.44 -6.46 -2.68
CA THR A 147 0.87 -7.55 -1.81
C THR A 147 0.65 -7.17 -0.36
N PHE A 148 -0.04 -8.05 0.36
CA PHE A 148 -0.42 -7.90 1.75
C PHE A 148 0.40 -8.88 2.59
N PHE A 149 1.18 -8.37 3.52
CA PHE A 149 1.95 -9.16 4.46
C PHE A 149 1.28 -9.09 5.82
N VAL A 150 1.14 -10.24 6.49
CA VAL A 150 0.45 -10.31 7.77
C VAL A 150 1.10 -11.32 8.69
N THR A 151 1.12 -11.01 9.98
CA THR A 151 1.63 -11.87 11.04
C THR A 151 0.49 -12.54 11.81
N ARG A 152 0.83 -13.54 12.63
CA ARG A 152 -0.16 -14.33 13.41
C ARG A 152 -0.92 -13.56 14.49
N ASP A 153 -0.41 -12.41 14.90
CA ASP A 153 -1.08 -11.48 15.81
C ASP A 153 -1.99 -10.48 15.06
N GLY A 154 -2.04 -10.54 13.73
CA GLY A 154 -2.82 -9.64 12.88
C GLY A 154 -2.10 -8.35 12.50
N SER A 155 -0.85 -8.14 12.91
CA SER A 155 -0.03 -7.02 12.41
C SER A 155 0.20 -7.17 10.90
N TRP A 156 0.21 -6.05 10.17
CA TRP A 156 0.25 -6.11 8.70
C TRP A 156 1.03 -4.96 8.05
N THR A 157 1.52 -5.19 6.83
CA THR A 157 2.02 -4.15 5.92
C THR A 157 1.52 -4.42 4.50
N VAL A 158 1.34 -3.37 3.71
CA VAL A 158 1.00 -3.47 2.30
C VAL A 158 2.04 -2.77 1.46
N VAL A 159 2.50 -3.45 0.41
CA VAL A 159 3.32 -2.86 -0.65
C VAL A 159 2.54 -2.95 -1.96
N GLN A 160 2.29 -1.80 -2.59
CA GLN A 160 1.53 -1.70 -3.84
C GLN A 160 2.34 -1.01 -4.92
N GLN A 161 1.97 -1.27 -6.17
CA GLN A 161 2.50 -0.50 -7.29
C GLN A 161 1.41 -0.10 -8.28
N GLY A 162 1.38 1.19 -8.56
CA GLY A 162 0.64 1.81 -9.65
C GLY A 162 1.54 2.05 -10.85
N MET A 163 0.95 2.07 -12.04
CA MET A 163 1.62 2.48 -13.27
C MET A 163 0.82 3.56 -13.99
N ARG A 164 1.51 4.45 -14.69
CA ARG A 164 0.90 5.36 -15.66
C ARG A 164 1.52 5.09 -17.03
N PRO A 165 0.81 4.35 -17.91
CA PRO A 165 1.36 3.92 -19.19
C PRO A 165 1.78 5.08 -20.10
N ASP A 166 1.04 6.19 -20.08
CA ASP A 166 1.28 7.33 -20.98
C ASP A 166 2.68 7.94 -20.79
N ASP A 167 3.16 7.98 -19.55
CA ASP A 167 4.47 8.55 -19.21
C ASP A 167 5.52 7.47 -18.86
N GLN A 168 5.16 6.19 -18.98
CA GLN A 168 6.03 5.05 -18.64
C GLN A 168 6.63 5.16 -17.23
N THR A 169 5.85 5.64 -16.26
CA THR A 169 6.26 5.78 -14.87
C THR A 169 5.55 4.77 -13.96
N ALA A 170 6.20 4.46 -12.85
CA ALA A 170 5.63 3.68 -11.76
C ALA A 170 5.61 4.49 -10.46
N ARG A 171 4.65 4.17 -9.59
CA ARG A 171 4.57 4.69 -8.23
C ARG A 171 4.38 3.55 -7.26
N ARG A 172 5.22 3.50 -6.24
CA ARG A 172 5.17 2.49 -5.19
C ARG A 172 4.59 3.09 -3.93
N TYR A 173 3.73 2.34 -3.26
CA TYR A 173 3.06 2.77 -2.03
C TYR A 173 3.36 1.77 -0.94
N HIS A 174 3.68 2.27 0.25
CA HIS A 174 3.96 1.48 1.43
C HIS A 174 3.01 1.87 2.56
N TRP A 175 2.46 0.86 3.22
CA TRP A 175 1.56 0.99 4.35
C TRP A 175 2.07 0.16 5.50
N LEU A 176 2.05 0.69 6.72
CA LEU A 176 2.39 -0.03 7.94
C LEU A 176 1.19 0.02 8.88
N GLY A 177 0.57 -1.13 9.15
CA GLY A 177 -0.71 -1.18 9.86
C GLY A 177 -0.69 -0.51 11.23
N GLU A 178 0.41 -0.65 11.98
CA GLU A 178 0.58 -0.01 13.30
C GLU A 178 0.69 1.53 13.23
N ALA A 179 0.99 2.10 12.07
CA ALA A 179 1.06 3.55 11.84
C ALA A 179 -0.24 4.14 11.26
N VAL A 180 -1.23 3.30 10.90
CA VAL A 180 -2.48 3.77 10.31
C VAL A 180 -3.47 4.17 11.41
N GLU A 181 -3.60 5.47 11.64
CA GLU A 181 -4.65 6.04 12.50
C GLU A 181 -5.96 6.28 11.72
N SER A 182 -5.85 6.58 10.42
CA SER A 182 -6.98 6.84 9.54
C SER A 182 -6.65 6.44 8.10
N PHE A 183 -7.50 5.64 7.47
CA PHE A 183 -7.31 5.25 6.06
C PHE A 183 -7.43 6.43 5.08
N VAL A 184 -7.96 7.58 5.52
CA VAL A 184 -8.29 8.72 4.63
C VAL A 184 -7.53 10.00 4.99
N CYS A 185 -6.60 9.94 5.94
CA CYS A 185 -5.78 11.07 6.36
C CYS A 185 -4.37 10.59 6.67
N GLU A 186 -3.40 10.97 5.83
CA GLU A 186 -1.98 10.60 5.91
C GLU A 186 -1.72 9.11 6.27
N PRO A 187 -2.33 8.15 5.55
CA PRO A 187 -2.24 6.75 5.96
C PRO A 187 -0.93 6.04 5.55
N HIS A 188 -0.16 6.65 4.65
CA HIS A 188 1.00 6.00 4.03
C HIS A 188 2.22 6.06 4.92
N ALA A 189 2.96 4.95 4.99
CA ALA A 189 4.33 4.98 5.50
C ALA A 189 5.27 5.65 4.48
N ALA A 190 5.03 5.41 3.19
CA ALA A 190 5.74 6.09 2.11
C ALA A 190 5.00 6.02 0.77
N ILE A 191 5.22 7.03 -0.08
CA ILE A 191 4.87 7.02 -1.50
C ILE A 191 6.14 7.35 -2.28
N CYS A 192 6.59 6.43 -3.15
CA CYS A 192 7.82 6.57 -3.92
C CYS A 192 7.51 6.70 -5.41
N CYS A 193 7.87 7.83 -5.99
CA CYS A 193 7.69 8.14 -7.40
C CYS A 193 8.60 9.30 -7.79
N ASP A 194 9.02 9.35 -9.05
CA ASP A 194 9.84 10.46 -9.58
C ASP A 194 9.01 11.48 -10.35
N TYR A 195 7.73 11.16 -10.59
CA TYR A 195 6.83 12.10 -11.23
C TYR A 195 6.53 13.28 -10.30
N THR A 196 6.81 14.47 -10.81
CA THR A 196 6.45 15.74 -10.21
C THR A 196 5.39 16.40 -11.10
N GLY A 197 4.20 16.61 -10.55
CA GLY A 197 3.08 17.21 -11.26
C GLY A 197 1.90 17.47 -10.33
N LEU A 198 0.92 18.23 -10.83
CA LEU A 198 -0.29 18.54 -10.07
C LEU A 198 -1.17 17.29 -9.98
N ALA A 199 -1.48 16.88 -8.75
CA ALA A 199 -2.38 15.77 -8.46
C ALA A 199 -3.33 16.18 -7.34
N LEU A 200 -4.57 15.69 -7.40
CA LEU A 200 -5.50 15.85 -6.28
C LEU A 200 -5.18 14.78 -5.22
N ASN A 201 -4.68 15.22 -4.07
CA ASN A 201 -4.42 14.35 -2.92
C ASN A 201 -5.53 14.52 -1.87
N LEU A 202 -6.53 13.65 -1.90
CA LEU A 202 -7.62 13.67 -0.92
C LEU A 202 -7.23 13.06 0.43
N VAL A 203 -6.10 12.37 0.56
CA VAL A 203 -5.63 11.86 1.85
C VAL A 203 -4.72 12.83 2.59
N ALA A 204 -4.31 13.93 1.96
CA ALA A 204 -3.56 14.99 2.63
C ALA A 204 -4.34 15.52 3.85
N ALA A 205 -3.64 15.83 4.94
CA ALA A 205 -4.27 16.42 6.11
C ALA A 205 -5.01 17.73 5.76
N GLU A 206 -4.40 18.56 4.92
CA GLU A 206 -4.97 19.84 4.47
C GLU A 206 -6.23 19.67 3.61
N SER A 207 -6.43 18.49 3.01
CA SER A 207 -7.61 18.16 2.23
C SER A 207 -8.85 17.83 3.08
N ALA A 208 -8.79 17.98 4.41
CA ALA A 208 -9.93 17.73 5.30
C ALA A 208 -11.19 18.52 4.91
N ALA A 209 -11.05 19.82 4.60
CA ALA A 209 -12.19 20.64 4.17
C ALA A 209 -12.74 20.18 2.81
N ALA A 210 -11.88 19.77 1.88
CA ALA A 210 -12.29 19.22 0.60
C ALA A 210 -13.07 17.91 0.80
N ARG A 211 -12.57 16.99 1.63
CA ARG A 211 -13.27 15.74 1.99
C ARG A 211 -14.65 16.02 2.61
N ALA A 212 -14.74 16.98 3.52
CA ALA A 212 -16.00 17.35 4.16
C ALA A 212 -17.00 18.00 3.19
N ALA A 213 -16.50 18.76 2.20
CA ALA A 213 -17.31 19.38 1.16
C ALA A 213 -17.77 18.40 0.08
N ILE A 214 -17.12 17.23 -0.06
CA ILE A 214 -17.57 16.13 -0.91
C ILE A 214 -18.78 15.46 -0.24
N ILE A 215 -19.94 16.09 -0.42
CA ILE A 215 -21.23 15.53 -0.01
C ILE A 215 -21.65 14.42 -0.96
N TRP A 216 -21.96 13.27 -0.40
CA TRP A 216 -22.69 12.20 -1.07
C TRP A 216 -24.05 12.72 -1.57
N ARG A 217 -24.25 12.79 -2.89
CA ARG A 217 -25.59 12.80 -3.48
C ARG A 217 -26.02 11.36 -3.72
N THR A 218 -26.81 10.79 -2.81
CA THR A 218 -27.66 9.65 -3.16
C THR A 218 -28.57 10.10 -4.31
N PRO A 219 -28.81 9.28 -5.35
CA PRO A 219 -30.02 9.44 -6.14
C PRO A 219 -31.18 9.35 -5.14
N SER A 220 -31.95 10.43 -5.01
CA SER A 220 -33.12 10.47 -4.14
C SER A 220 -34.16 9.45 -4.62
N ALA A 221 -34.27 8.30 -3.93
CA ALA A 221 -35.51 7.58 -3.56
C ALA A 221 -35.27 6.09 -3.22
N GLY A 222 -35.53 5.72 -1.96
CA GLY A 222 -35.62 4.34 -1.46
C GLY A 222 -35.67 4.37 0.08
N PRO A 223 -36.57 3.63 0.75
CA PRO A 223 -36.99 3.92 2.12
C PRO A 223 -35.85 3.73 3.12
N ALA A 224 -35.87 4.59 4.13
CA ALA A 224 -34.87 4.74 5.18
C ALA A 224 -34.49 3.40 5.81
N LEU A 225 -33.24 2.99 5.63
CA LEU A 225 -32.56 2.17 6.62
C LEU A 225 -32.26 3.09 7.80
N GLY A 226 -32.80 2.73 8.95
CA GLY A 226 -32.76 3.51 10.18
C GLY A 226 -31.34 3.94 10.56
N ASP A 227 -31.28 5.17 11.08
CA ASP A 227 -30.12 5.82 11.66
C ASP A 227 -29.54 5.00 12.84
N PRO A 228 -28.28 4.51 12.79
CA PRO A 228 -27.65 3.89 13.95
C PRO A 228 -27.08 4.91 14.94
N ASN A 229 -27.03 6.21 14.63
CA ASN A 229 -26.42 7.22 15.49
C ASN A 229 -27.19 8.54 15.39
N GLY A 230 -28.27 8.64 16.17
CA GLY A 230 -29.17 9.78 16.31
C GLY A 230 -28.49 11.13 16.59
N CYS A 231 -27.89 11.72 15.57
CA CYS A 231 -27.28 13.04 15.62
C CYS A 231 -27.97 13.92 14.56
N ARG A 232 -29.00 14.65 15.00
CA ARG A 232 -29.66 15.65 14.15
C ARG A 232 -28.70 16.81 13.89
N PRO A 233 -28.48 17.23 12.63
CA PRO A 233 -27.66 18.41 12.36
C PRO A 233 -28.43 19.67 12.77
N SER A 234 -27.90 20.42 13.74
CA SER A 234 -28.41 21.75 14.09
C SER A 234 -28.06 22.74 12.97
N ALA A 235 -29.08 23.41 12.44
CA ALA A 235 -28.96 24.51 11.49
C ALA A 235 -28.33 25.74 12.17
N ALA A 236 -27.01 25.90 12.05
CA ALA A 236 -26.32 27.18 12.23
C ALA A 236 -24.86 27.07 11.77
N CYS A 237 -24.55 27.53 10.56
CA CYS A 237 -23.44 28.48 10.35
C CYS A 237 -23.37 28.93 8.88
N THR A 238 -24.29 29.82 8.50
CA THR A 238 -24.12 30.75 7.39
C THR A 238 -23.34 31.96 7.90
N ARG A 239 -22.05 32.13 7.57
CA ARG A 239 -21.44 33.40 7.14
C ARG A 239 -19.90 33.36 7.07
N TRP A 240 -19.41 33.68 5.86
CA TRP A 240 -18.33 34.65 5.54
C TRP A 240 -16.94 34.53 6.18
N GLY A 241 -15.92 34.58 5.30
CA GLY A 241 -14.62 35.18 5.63
C GLY A 241 -13.46 34.67 4.79
N ARG A 242 -13.12 35.37 3.69
CA ARG A 242 -11.76 35.32 3.13
C ARG A 242 -10.80 36.08 4.04
N PRO A 243 -9.56 35.60 4.20
CA PRO A 243 -8.37 36.44 3.98
C PRO A 243 -7.41 35.74 3.00
N ARG A 244 -7.13 36.32 1.83
CA ARG A 244 -5.88 37.07 1.52
C ARG A 244 -4.61 36.51 2.18
N GLY A 245 -3.74 35.94 1.34
CA GLY A 245 -2.29 36.10 1.41
C GLY A 245 -1.52 35.04 2.21
N ALA A 246 -1.00 34.03 1.51
CA ALA A 246 0.30 33.45 1.81
C ALA A 246 0.88 32.85 0.53
N LEU A 247 1.99 33.43 0.09
CA LEU A 247 2.90 32.85 -0.90
C LEU A 247 3.45 31.54 -0.32
N CYS A 248 3.44 30.47 -1.11
CA CYS A 248 4.44 29.41 -1.00
C CYS A 248 4.72 28.87 -2.41
N ALA A 249 5.98 29.00 -2.80
CA ALA A 249 6.53 28.51 -4.05
C ALA A 249 6.47 26.97 -4.10
N TRP A 250 6.09 26.46 -5.26
CA TRP A 250 6.46 25.14 -5.79
C TRP A 250 6.74 25.32 -7.28
#